data_AF-A0A6S6RY69-F1
#
_entry.id   AF-A0A6S6RY69-F1
#
_cell.length_a   1.000
_cell.length_b   1.000
_cell.length_c   1.000
_cell.angle_alpha   90.00
_cell.angle_beta   90.00
_cell.angle_gamma   90.00
#
_symmetry.space_group_name_H-M   'P 1'
#
loop_
_entity.id
_entity.type
_entity.pdbx_description
1 polymer ?
#
loop_
_entity_poly.entity_id
_entity_poly.type
_entity_poly.pdbx_seq_one_letter_code
_entity_poly.pdbx_strand_id
1 'polypeptide(L)'
;MKLIGSSVIDFEYHFSIRTLFNNYKVHYDKFSTLLYVDRRGSPYSTQMGIFNFKNKIEFLETIVRNSSRSENNIYITEANWPLSGTAPYAPTSERECVSEECYAQYMNEYFEIALKTKKIEKIFWHQLIAPGYGLVDNRNGKIRKTKAFYDFKEWMYQNQFSYEEMGTCHILFDEGEEKTNHE
;
A
#
# COMPACT_ATOMS: atom_id res chain seq x y z
N MET A 1 -9.82 14.94 18.55
CA MET A 1 -9.20 13.67 18.13
C MET A 1 -9.66 13.41 16.71
N LYS A 2 -8.76 13.00 15.80
CA LYS A 2 -9.14 12.55 14.44
C LYS A 2 -9.17 11.02 14.39
N LEU A 3 -10.16 10.44 13.73
CA LEU A 3 -10.35 9.00 13.60
C LEU A 3 -10.12 8.56 12.16
N ILE A 4 -9.17 7.66 11.97
CA ILE A 4 -8.95 6.94 10.71
C ILE A 4 -9.35 5.50 10.97
N GLY A 5 -10.21 4.91 10.15
CA GLY A 5 -10.74 3.59 10.48
C GLY A 5 -11.51 2.88 9.38
N SER A 6 -12.22 1.83 9.80
CA SER A 6 -12.58 0.64 9.03
C SER A 6 -11.43 -0.36 8.94
N SER A 7 -10.29 0.02 8.35
CA SER A 7 -9.08 -0.81 8.20
C SER A 7 -9.37 -2.28 7.89
N VAL A 8 -10.36 -2.52 7.03
CA VAL A 8 -10.71 -3.86 6.57
C VAL A 8 -9.63 -4.33 5.61
N ILE A 9 -9.24 -5.59 5.77
CA ILE A 9 -8.21 -6.24 4.97
C ILE A 9 -8.76 -6.80 3.66
N ASP A 10 -7.90 -6.78 2.65
CA ASP A 10 -8.14 -7.32 1.32
C ASP A 10 -9.38 -6.70 0.64
N PHE A 11 -9.85 -7.35 -0.41
CA PHE A 11 -11.06 -6.99 -1.13
C PHE A 11 -12.32 -7.53 -0.43
N GLU A 12 -12.49 -7.22 0.86
CA GLU A 12 -13.64 -7.64 1.67
C GLU A 12 -14.65 -6.50 1.90
N TYR A 13 -15.06 -5.84 0.81
CA TYR A 13 -15.85 -4.61 0.90
C TYR A 13 -17.23 -4.79 1.53
N HIS A 14 -17.74 -6.02 1.70
CA HIS A 14 -18.95 -6.26 2.48
C HIS A 14 -18.78 -5.82 3.95
N PHE A 15 -17.60 -6.02 4.55
CA PHE A 15 -17.29 -5.47 5.87
C PHE A 15 -17.12 -3.95 5.82
N SER A 16 -16.44 -3.41 4.80
CA SER A 16 -16.31 -1.96 4.63
C SER A 16 -17.67 -1.27 4.53
N ILE A 17 -18.58 -1.81 3.70
CA ILE A 17 -19.98 -1.38 3.59
C ILE A 17 -20.66 -1.44 4.96
N ARG A 18 -20.51 -2.53 5.72
CA ARG A 18 -21.10 -2.62 7.07
C ARG A 18 -20.60 -1.51 8.00
N THR A 19 -19.31 -1.13 7.92
CA THR A 19 -18.73 -0.03 8.72
C THR A 19 -19.15 1.37 8.25
N LEU A 20 -19.57 1.52 6.99
CA LEU A 20 -19.96 2.79 6.38
C LEU A 20 -21.48 3.00 6.35
N PHE A 21 -22.27 1.93 6.35
CA PHE A 21 -23.72 1.96 6.29
C PHE A 21 -24.30 1.33 7.56
N ASN A 22 -24.37 2.15 8.60
CA ASN A 22 -24.84 1.74 9.91
C ASN A 22 -25.47 2.90 10.71
N ASN A 23 -26.12 2.53 11.83
CA ASN A 23 -26.84 3.43 12.71
C ASN A 23 -26.07 3.77 14.01
N TYR A 24 -24.78 3.44 14.09
CA TYR A 24 -23.95 3.79 15.25
C TYR A 24 -23.43 5.22 15.15
N LYS A 25 -23.15 5.84 16.30
CA LYS A 25 -22.57 7.19 16.40
C LYS A 25 -21.05 7.14 16.19
N VAL A 26 -20.63 6.76 14.99
CA VAL A 26 -19.23 6.76 14.54
C VAL A 26 -19.10 7.61 13.28
N HIS A 27 -17.99 8.33 13.17
CA HIS A 27 -17.62 9.10 11.99
C HIS A 27 -16.09 9.05 11.83
N TYR A 28 -15.63 8.72 10.64
CA TYR A 28 -14.22 8.70 10.30
C TYR A 28 -13.82 10.03 9.65
N ASP A 29 -12.79 10.68 10.18
CA ASP A 29 -12.16 11.81 9.49
C ASP A 29 -11.51 11.36 8.18
N LYS A 30 -11.13 10.08 8.07
CA LYS A 30 -10.64 9.43 6.83
C LYS A 30 -10.97 7.94 6.86
N PHE A 31 -11.36 7.39 5.72
CA PHE A 31 -11.54 5.95 5.58
C PHE A 31 -10.19 5.27 5.34
N SER A 32 -9.94 4.13 6.00
CA SER A 32 -8.73 3.31 5.77
C SER A 32 -9.06 1.87 5.35
N THR A 33 -8.17 1.29 4.56
CA THR A 33 -8.21 -0.12 4.13
C THR A 33 -6.79 -0.69 4.00
N LEU A 34 -6.66 -2.00 4.14
CA LEU A 34 -5.45 -2.74 3.79
C LEU A 34 -5.72 -3.41 2.44
N LEU A 35 -5.32 -2.77 1.33
CA LEU A 35 -5.84 -3.09 -0.01
C LEU A 35 -4.82 -3.83 -0.87
N TYR A 36 -4.84 -5.15 -0.81
CA TYR A 36 -4.05 -6.03 -1.68
C TYR A 36 -4.73 -6.27 -3.04
N VAL A 37 -3.94 -6.41 -4.11
CA VAL A 37 -4.44 -6.45 -5.50
C VAL A 37 -5.04 -7.80 -5.90
N ASP A 38 -4.55 -8.86 -5.28
CA ASP A 38 -5.00 -10.25 -5.19
C ASP A 38 -3.83 -10.93 -4.48
N ARG A 39 -3.99 -12.11 -3.85
CA ARG A 39 -2.87 -12.80 -3.20
C ARG A 39 -1.80 -13.28 -4.19
N ARG A 40 -1.97 -12.98 -5.49
CA ARG A 40 -1.15 -13.47 -6.60
C ARG A 40 -1.08 -12.41 -7.70
N GLY A 41 0.08 -12.30 -8.33
CA GLY A 41 0.25 -11.55 -9.58
C GLY A 41 0.31 -10.03 -9.40
N SER A 42 0.24 -9.34 -10.55
CA SER A 42 0.46 -7.90 -10.66
C SER A 42 -0.79 -7.08 -10.29
N PRO A 43 -0.68 -5.76 -10.07
CA PRO A 43 -1.82 -4.86 -9.87
C PRO A 43 -2.88 -4.90 -10.98
N TYR A 44 -2.53 -5.40 -12.16
CA TYR A 44 -3.43 -5.56 -13.31
C TYR A 44 -4.21 -6.87 -13.30
N SER A 45 -3.81 -7.83 -12.45
CA SER A 45 -4.52 -9.10 -12.29
C SER A 45 -5.90 -8.85 -11.67
N THR A 46 -6.92 -9.57 -12.14
CA THR A 46 -8.30 -9.37 -11.70
C THR A 46 -8.71 -10.40 -10.65
N GLN A 47 -9.25 -9.91 -9.53
CA GLN A 47 -10.01 -10.71 -8.59
C GLN A 47 -11.49 -10.73 -9.03
N MET A 48 -12.15 -11.89 -8.94
CA MET A 48 -13.56 -12.06 -9.36
C MET A 48 -13.83 -11.58 -10.81
N GLY A 49 -12.85 -11.78 -11.70
CA GLY A 49 -12.94 -11.50 -13.13
C GLY A 49 -12.73 -10.03 -13.53
N ILE A 50 -13.28 -9.07 -12.77
CA ILE A 50 -13.29 -7.65 -13.17
C ILE A 50 -12.54 -6.71 -12.21
N PHE A 51 -12.15 -7.15 -11.01
CA PHE A 51 -11.55 -6.27 -10.01
C PHE A 51 -10.02 -6.37 -10.00
N ASN A 52 -9.37 -5.66 -10.92
CA ASN A 52 -7.97 -5.29 -10.75
C ASN A 52 -7.83 -4.12 -9.77
N PHE A 53 -6.60 -3.72 -9.45
CA PHE A 53 -6.35 -2.68 -8.44
C PHE A 53 -7.07 -1.36 -8.72
N LYS A 54 -7.04 -0.89 -9.97
CA LYS A 54 -7.78 0.32 -10.39
C LYS A 54 -9.27 0.19 -10.09
N ASN A 55 -9.90 -0.90 -10.52
CA ASN A 55 -11.33 -1.10 -10.35
C ASN A 55 -11.70 -1.31 -8.87
N LYS A 56 -10.80 -1.88 -8.06
CA LYS A 56 -10.93 -1.94 -6.60
C LYS A 56 -10.96 -0.55 -5.97
N ILE A 57 -10.06 0.35 -6.36
CA ILE A 57 -10.07 1.75 -5.90
C ILE A 57 -11.36 2.45 -6.30
N GLU A 58 -11.78 2.32 -7.57
CA GLU A 58 -13.00 2.98 -8.08
C GLU A 58 -14.25 2.51 -7.35
N PHE A 59 -14.34 1.21 -7.07
CA PHE A 59 -15.46 0.67 -6.33
C PHE A 59 -15.43 1.12 -4.86
N LEU A 60 -14.26 1.14 -4.21
CA LEU A 60 -14.11 1.62 -2.84
C LEU A 60 -14.51 3.08 -2.70
N GLU A 61 -14.02 3.93 -3.60
CA GLU A 61 -14.34 5.37 -3.60
C GLU A 61 -15.83 5.60 -3.78
N THR A 62 -16.48 4.81 -4.64
CA THR A 62 -17.93 4.86 -4.79
C THR A 62 -18.63 4.51 -3.46
N ILE A 63 -18.19 3.47 -2.75
CA ILE A 63 -18.78 3.07 -1.46
C ILE A 63 -18.59 4.18 -0.42
N VAL A 64 -17.37 4.72 -0.28
CA VAL A 64 -17.04 5.77 0.69
C VAL A 64 -17.84 7.04 0.42
N ARG A 65 -17.88 7.50 -0.85
CA ARG A 65 -18.58 8.72 -1.25
C ARG A 65 -20.09 8.68 -1.03
N ASN A 66 -20.68 7.49 -1.00
CA ASN A 66 -22.11 7.30 -0.76
C ASN A 66 -22.46 7.10 0.74
N SER A 67 -21.48 7.21 1.64
CA SER A 67 -21.69 7.09 3.08
C SER A 67 -21.60 8.44 3.78
N SER A 68 -22.39 8.64 4.83
CA SER A 68 -22.27 9.77 5.76
C SER A 68 -21.38 9.46 6.98
N ARG A 69 -20.65 8.33 6.97
CA ARG A 69 -19.81 7.87 8.08
C ARG A 69 -18.33 8.17 7.91
N SER A 70 -17.93 8.77 6.80
CA SER A 70 -16.55 9.16 6.56
C SER A 70 -16.49 10.41 5.69
N GLU A 71 -15.46 11.21 5.86
CA GLU A 71 -15.01 12.10 4.79
C GLU A 71 -14.53 11.26 3.59
N ASN A 72 -14.54 11.87 2.40
CA ASN A 72 -14.22 11.18 1.14
C ASN A 72 -12.71 10.93 0.93
N ASN A 73 -11.90 11.08 1.97
CA ASN A 73 -10.46 10.87 1.95
C ASN A 73 -10.12 9.42 2.29
N ILE A 74 -9.47 8.71 1.38
CA ILE A 74 -9.15 7.28 1.50
C ILE A 74 -7.65 7.08 1.72
N TYR A 75 -7.30 6.35 2.77
CA TYR A 75 -5.96 5.86 3.06
C TYR A 75 -5.86 4.37 2.79
N ILE A 76 -4.83 3.96 2.08
CA ILE A 76 -4.40 2.57 2.04
C ILE A 76 -3.32 2.43 3.10
N THR A 77 -3.68 1.84 4.25
CA THR A 77 -2.79 1.74 5.41
C THR A 77 -1.88 0.52 5.37
N GLU A 78 -2.11 -0.39 4.42
CA GLU A 78 -1.26 -1.56 4.20
C GLU A 78 -1.46 -2.09 2.77
N ALA A 79 -0.35 -2.41 2.12
CA ALA A 79 -0.27 -3.19 0.89
C ALA A 79 1.15 -3.74 0.76
N ASN A 80 1.30 -4.92 0.15
CA ASN A 80 2.61 -5.50 -0.17
C ASN A 80 2.52 -6.75 -1.07
N TRP A 81 3.67 -7.28 -1.49
CA TRP A 81 3.86 -8.67 -1.95
C TRP A 81 4.91 -9.42 -1.11
N PRO A 82 4.66 -10.71 -0.82
CA PRO A 82 5.67 -11.57 -0.23
C PRO A 82 6.74 -11.98 -1.26
N LEU A 83 7.99 -12.15 -0.81
CA LEU A 83 9.14 -12.48 -1.63
C LEU A 83 9.44 -13.99 -1.67
N SER A 84 9.70 -14.49 -2.86
CA SER A 84 10.02 -15.89 -3.15
C SER A 84 11.36 -16.30 -2.55
N GLY A 85 11.47 -17.55 -2.10
CA GLY A 85 12.73 -18.08 -1.54
C GLY A 85 13.12 -17.48 -0.19
N THR A 86 12.17 -16.88 0.53
CA THR A 86 12.42 -16.22 1.83
C THR A 86 11.76 -16.93 3.01
N ALA A 87 11.37 -18.19 2.86
CA ALA A 87 10.89 -19.00 3.99
C ALA A 87 11.92 -19.02 5.16
N PRO A 88 11.47 -19.05 6.43
CA PRO A 88 10.08 -19.03 6.88
C PRO A 88 9.48 -17.62 7.06
N TYR A 89 10.13 -16.58 6.51
CA TYR A 89 9.82 -15.19 6.83
C TYR A 89 8.63 -14.61 6.04
N ALA A 90 8.42 -15.09 4.80
CA ALA A 90 7.24 -14.70 4.03
C ALA A 90 5.94 -15.10 4.77
N PRO A 91 4.93 -14.21 4.86
CA PRO A 91 3.69 -14.47 5.60
C PRO A 91 2.73 -15.45 4.90
N THR A 92 3.05 -15.87 3.69
CA THR A 92 2.23 -16.74 2.84
C THR A 92 3.01 -17.96 2.39
N SER A 93 2.36 -18.85 1.62
CA SER A 93 3.09 -19.90 0.93
C SER A 93 3.88 -19.35 -0.24
N GLU A 94 4.88 -20.13 -0.70
CA GLU A 94 5.70 -19.79 -1.87
C GLU A 94 4.88 -19.54 -3.15
N ARG A 95 3.67 -20.09 -3.23
CA ARG A 95 2.76 -19.91 -4.38
C ARG A 95 2.28 -18.47 -4.55
N GLU A 96 2.18 -17.73 -3.45
CA GLU A 96 1.75 -16.33 -3.43
C GLU A 96 2.95 -15.36 -3.53
N CYS A 97 4.17 -15.88 -3.37
CA CYS A 97 5.38 -15.10 -3.42
C CYS A 97 5.76 -14.68 -4.85
N VAL A 98 6.44 -13.54 -4.95
CA VAL A 98 6.97 -12.99 -6.20
C VAL A 98 8.50 -12.84 -6.13
N SER A 99 9.17 -12.74 -7.28
CA SER A 99 10.60 -12.41 -7.29
C SER A 99 10.86 -10.96 -6.85
N GLU A 100 12.11 -10.61 -6.51
CA GLU A 100 12.46 -9.22 -6.17
C GLU A 100 12.23 -8.26 -7.35
N GLU A 101 12.40 -8.73 -8.59
CA GLU A 101 12.12 -7.95 -9.80
C GLU A 101 10.63 -7.66 -9.96
N CYS A 102 9.79 -8.69 -9.84
CA CYS A 102 8.33 -8.53 -9.86
C CYS A 102 7.88 -7.62 -8.72
N TYR A 103 8.45 -7.78 -7.53
CA TYR A 103 8.10 -6.93 -6.38
C TYR A 103 8.36 -5.45 -6.67
N ALA A 104 9.56 -5.12 -7.17
CA ALA A 104 9.93 -3.75 -7.51
C ALA A 104 9.02 -3.16 -8.61
N GLN A 105 8.75 -3.94 -9.65
CA GLN A 105 7.86 -3.53 -10.74
C GLN A 105 6.43 -3.29 -10.23
N TYR A 106 5.85 -4.27 -9.54
CA TYR A 106 4.47 -4.21 -9.07
C TYR A 106 4.24 -3.11 -8.05
N MET A 107 5.22 -2.81 -7.20
CA MET A 107 5.17 -1.68 -6.28
C MET A 107 5.03 -0.35 -7.03
N ASN A 108 5.90 -0.09 -8.01
CA ASN A 108 5.84 1.15 -8.79
C ASN A 108 4.53 1.26 -9.57
N GLU A 109 4.06 0.17 -10.19
CA GLU A 109 2.76 0.10 -10.87
C GLU A 109 1.59 0.38 -9.91
N TYR A 110 1.65 -0.13 -8.66
CA TYR A 110 0.64 0.12 -7.64
C TYR A 110 0.54 1.62 -7.32
N PHE A 111 1.65 2.28 -7.01
CA PHE A 111 1.66 3.70 -6.72
C PHE A 111 1.23 4.53 -7.93
N GLU A 112 1.68 4.18 -9.13
CA GLU A 112 1.29 4.87 -10.37
C GLU A 112 -0.21 4.76 -10.66
N ILE A 113 -0.79 3.57 -10.53
CA ILE A 113 -2.24 3.36 -10.72
C ILE A 113 -3.02 4.21 -9.70
N ALA A 114 -2.65 4.16 -8.43
CA ALA A 114 -3.33 4.91 -7.38
C ALA A 114 -3.24 6.42 -7.63
N LEU A 115 -2.07 6.94 -7.98
CA LEU A 115 -1.86 8.34 -8.35
C LEU A 115 -2.76 8.76 -9.52
N LYS A 116 -2.78 7.97 -10.60
CA LYS A 116 -3.63 8.22 -11.77
C LYS A 116 -5.13 8.24 -11.44
N THR A 117 -5.58 7.49 -10.43
CA THR A 117 -7.00 7.52 -10.04
C THR A 117 -7.42 8.83 -9.40
N LYS A 118 -6.51 9.54 -8.71
CA LYS A 118 -6.77 10.71 -7.86
C LYS A 118 -7.79 10.46 -6.74
N LYS A 119 -7.99 9.20 -6.34
CA LYS A 119 -8.99 8.78 -5.33
C LYS A 119 -8.39 8.37 -3.99
N ILE A 120 -7.07 8.16 -3.95
CA ILE A 120 -6.33 7.74 -2.76
C ILE A 120 -5.46 8.90 -2.32
N GLU A 121 -5.58 9.31 -1.05
CA GLU A 121 -4.78 10.41 -0.51
C GLU A 121 -3.43 9.91 0.00
N LYS A 122 -3.37 8.76 0.68
CA LYS A 122 -2.10 8.21 1.18
C LYS A 122 -2.05 6.70 1.06
N ILE A 123 -0.84 6.20 0.84
CA ILE A 123 -0.51 4.77 0.81
C ILE A 123 0.65 4.55 1.77
N PHE A 124 0.51 3.56 2.64
CA PHE A 124 1.53 3.11 3.57
C PHE A 124 1.99 1.72 3.14
N TRP A 125 3.26 1.62 2.73
CA TRP A 125 3.84 0.35 2.29
C TRP A 125 4.29 -0.48 3.48
N HIS A 126 3.77 -1.70 3.58
CA HIS A 126 4.05 -2.59 4.71
C HIS A 126 5.11 -3.59 4.27
N GLN A 127 6.37 -3.57 4.67
CA GLN A 127 6.99 -2.66 5.63
C GLN A 127 8.37 -2.23 5.15
N LEU A 128 8.91 -1.18 5.75
CA LEU A 128 10.26 -0.73 5.46
C LEU A 128 11.29 -1.82 5.77
N ILE A 129 11.32 -2.33 7.01
CA ILE A 129 12.29 -3.34 7.45
C ILE A 129 11.54 -4.61 7.86
N ALA A 130 11.59 -5.63 7.00
CA ALA A 130 11.02 -6.94 7.30
C ALA A 130 11.65 -8.01 6.40
N PRO A 131 12.02 -9.17 6.96
CA PRO A 131 12.49 -10.28 6.14
C PRO A 131 11.33 -10.87 5.32
N GLY A 132 11.60 -11.16 4.05
CA GLY A 132 10.67 -11.88 3.18
C GLY A 132 9.54 -11.07 2.57
N TYR A 133 9.45 -9.78 2.84
CA TYR A 133 8.48 -8.88 2.18
C TYR A 133 8.83 -7.39 2.33
N GLY A 134 9.79 -7.01 3.17
CA GLY A 134 10.14 -5.60 3.35
C GLY A 134 10.99 -5.01 2.22
N LEU A 135 11.09 -3.68 2.21
CA LEU A 135 12.05 -2.96 1.35
C LEU A 135 13.50 -3.15 1.82
N VAL A 136 13.68 -3.53 3.07
CA VAL A 136 14.96 -3.81 3.71
C VAL A 136 14.89 -5.15 4.41
N ASP A 137 15.81 -6.03 4.04
CA ASP A 137 16.06 -7.32 4.65
C ASP A 137 17.09 -7.16 5.76
N ASN A 138 16.76 -7.60 6.97
CA ASN A 138 17.62 -7.51 8.16
C ASN A 138 18.12 -8.88 8.67
N ARG A 139 18.03 -9.94 7.84
CA ARG A 139 18.47 -11.29 8.25
C ARG A 139 19.97 -11.35 8.50
N ASN A 140 20.36 -12.25 9.42
CA ASN A 140 21.76 -12.52 9.75
C ASN A 140 22.55 -11.27 10.21
N GLY A 141 21.88 -10.30 10.81
CA GLY A 141 22.50 -9.05 11.29
C GLY A 141 22.96 -8.12 10.17
N LYS A 142 22.50 -8.30 8.93
CA LYS A 142 22.86 -7.47 7.78
C LYS A 142 21.65 -6.66 7.33
N ILE A 143 21.85 -5.36 7.10
CA ILE A 143 20.85 -4.48 6.47
C ILE A 143 21.08 -4.48 4.97
N ARG A 144 20.20 -5.13 4.21
CA ARG A 144 20.22 -5.16 2.75
C ARG A 144 18.96 -4.52 2.19
N LYS A 145 19.11 -3.39 1.51
CA LYS A 145 18.04 -2.77 0.71
C LYS A 145 17.73 -3.67 -0.50
N THR A 146 16.46 -3.98 -0.72
CA THR A 146 16.00 -4.78 -1.86
C THR A 146 16.01 -3.94 -3.14
N LYS A 147 15.82 -4.58 -4.29
CA LYS A 147 15.62 -3.84 -5.55
C LYS A 147 14.46 -2.84 -5.45
N ALA A 148 13.34 -3.23 -4.83
CA ALA A 148 12.17 -2.38 -4.65
C ALA A 148 12.48 -1.10 -3.86
N PHE A 149 13.40 -1.14 -2.88
CA PHE A 149 13.82 0.06 -2.17
C PHE A 149 14.40 1.12 -3.11
N TYR A 150 15.35 0.72 -3.96
CA TYR A 150 16.03 1.64 -4.87
C TYR A 150 15.10 2.13 -5.98
N ASP A 151 14.36 1.21 -6.60
CA ASP A 151 13.41 1.53 -7.66
C ASP A 151 12.30 2.47 -7.16
N PHE A 152 11.81 2.25 -5.95
CA PHE A 152 10.78 3.12 -5.36
C PHE A 152 11.35 4.48 -4.97
N LYS A 153 12.56 4.55 -4.43
CA LYS A 153 13.25 5.82 -4.13
C LYS A 153 13.43 6.66 -5.40
N GLU A 154 13.84 6.04 -6.50
CA GLU A 154 13.96 6.71 -7.80
C GLU A 154 12.59 7.15 -8.34
N TRP A 155 11.59 6.26 -8.30
CA TRP A 155 10.22 6.59 -8.70
C TRP A 155 9.68 7.77 -7.90
N MET A 156 9.92 7.82 -6.59
CA MET A 156 9.53 8.94 -5.74
C MET A 156 10.19 10.24 -6.18
N TYR A 157 11.51 10.28 -6.41
CA TYR A 157 12.19 11.50 -6.86
C TYR A 157 11.65 12.00 -8.20
N GLN A 158 11.45 11.11 -9.16
CA GLN A 158 10.92 11.47 -10.48
C GLN A 158 9.50 12.03 -10.40
N ASN A 159 8.69 11.50 -9.49
CA ASN A 159 7.30 11.93 -9.33
C ASN A 159 7.14 13.06 -8.30
N GLN A 160 8.15 13.35 -7.45
CA GLN A 160 8.11 14.41 -6.43
C GLN A 160 7.88 15.80 -7.04
N PHE A 161 8.46 16.06 -8.21
CA PHE A 161 8.27 17.31 -8.97
C PHE A 161 6.84 17.50 -9.51
N SER A 162 6.02 16.44 -9.57
CA SER A 162 4.60 16.53 -9.95
C SER A 162 3.65 16.80 -8.77
N TYR A 163 4.14 16.69 -7.52
CA TYR A 163 3.31 16.81 -6.31
C TYR A 163 3.17 18.24 -5.78
N GLU A 164 4.08 19.17 -6.12
CA GLU A 164 3.90 20.58 -5.79
C GLU A 164 2.69 21.20 -6.56
N GLU A 165 2.26 20.59 -7.67
CA GLU A 165 1.10 21.02 -8.45
C GLU A 165 -0.20 20.25 -8.14
N MET A 166 -0.13 19.09 -7.47
CA MET A 166 -1.28 18.23 -7.17
C MET A 166 -1.27 17.80 -5.69
N GLY A 167 -1.86 18.64 -4.85
CA GLY A 167 -1.87 18.43 -3.39
C GLY A 167 -2.30 17.04 -2.94
N THR A 168 -1.64 16.59 -1.85
CA THR A 168 -2.09 15.64 -0.81
C THR A 168 -1.61 14.19 -0.79
N CYS A 169 -0.56 13.77 -1.50
CA CYS A 169 0.14 12.52 -1.15
C CYS A 169 1.47 12.81 -0.43
N HIS A 170 1.57 12.40 0.84
CA HIS A 170 2.80 12.51 1.63
C HIS A 170 3.29 11.10 1.97
N ILE A 171 4.42 10.69 1.37
CA ILE A 171 5.15 9.48 1.73
C ILE A 171 6.31 9.92 2.62
N LEU A 172 6.32 9.48 3.88
CA LEU A 172 7.36 9.83 4.86
C LEU A 172 8.34 8.65 5.00
N PHE A 173 9.64 8.93 4.84
CA PHE A 173 10.72 8.05 5.28
C PHE A 173 11.60 8.80 6.26
N ASP A 174 11.84 8.20 7.43
CA ASP A 174 12.85 8.65 8.38
C ASP A 174 14.17 8.00 7.97
N GLU A 175 15.01 8.73 7.24
CA GLU A 175 16.38 8.30 6.97
C GLU A 175 17.22 8.64 8.20
N GLY A 176 17.33 7.69 9.13
CA GLY A 176 18.30 7.78 10.21
C GLY A 176 19.70 7.95 9.62
N GLU A 177 20.36 9.07 9.93
CA GLU A 177 21.72 9.38 9.47
C GLU A 177 22.68 8.25 9.85
N GLU A 178 23.19 7.53 8.84
CA GLU A 178 24.43 6.76 8.97
C GLU A 178 25.57 7.76 9.16
N LYS A 179 25.97 7.98 10.41
CA LYS A 179 27.22 8.67 10.72
C LYS A 179 28.38 7.84 10.16
N THR A 180 28.91 8.26 9.01
CA THR A 180 30.24 7.87 8.57
C THR A 180 31.25 8.48 9.53
N ASN A 181 31.72 7.67 10.48
CA ASN A 181 32.95 8.00 11.22
C ASN A 181 34.11 7.93 10.21
N HIS A 182 34.53 9.10 9.72
CA HIS A 182 35.87 9.25 9.17
C HIS A 182 36.84 9.41 10.34
N GLU A 183 37.96 8.68 10.21
CA GLU A 183 39.07 8.49 11.14
C GLU A 183 39.60 9.77 11.81
#